data_AF-A0A7V9KD55-F1
#
_entry.id   AF-A0A7V9KD55-F1
#
_cell.length_a   1.000
_cell.length_b   1.000
_cell.length_c   1.000
_cell.angle_alpha   90.00
_cell.angle_beta   90.00
_cell.angle_gamma   90.00
#
_symmetry.space_group_name_H-M   'P 1'
#
loop_
_entity.id
_entity.type
_entity.pdbx_description
1 polymer ?
#
loop_
_entity_poly.entity_id
_entity_poly.type
_entity_poly.pdbx_seq_one_letter_code
_entity_poly.pdbx_strand_id
1 'polypeptide(L)'
;RSPARQAGAYLVTAGAEPVLYLERGGKGIQLLVEATDERVPAALEALADGVRRGRLPKRLGVERVNGEPVVGSALEPVLLEFGFRSGTRKLTLTA
;
A
#
# COMPACT_ATOMS: atom_id res chain seq x y z
N ARG A 1 2.46 -1.93 28.27
CA ARG A 1 3.04 -1.22 27.11
C ARG A 1 1.94 -0.37 26.52
N SER A 2 2.07 0.96 26.53
CA SER A 2 1.04 1.84 25.94
C SER A 2 1.09 1.78 24.41
N PRO A 3 -0.04 1.92 23.71
CA PRO A 3 -0.05 2.05 22.26
C PRO A 3 0.83 3.22 21.84
N ALA A 4 1.74 3.00 20.88
CA ALA A 4 2.64 4.03 20.39
C ALA A 4 2.58 4.09 18.86
N ARG A 5 2.63 5.31 18.32
CA ARG A 5 2.69 5.50 16.87
C ARG A 5 3.96 4.88 16.30
N GLN A 6 3.82 4.04 15.29
CA GLN A 6 4.97 3.59 14.50
C GLN A 6 5.30 4.64 13.43
N ALA A 7 6.35 5.41 13.65
CA ALA A 7 6.78 6.43 12.68
C ALA A 7 7.16 5.80 11.34
N GLY A 8 6.67 6.39 10.25
CA GLY A 8 6.92 5.94 8.88
C GLY A 8 6.01 4.82 8.39
N ALA A 9 5.03 4.41 9.20
CA ALA A 9 3.88 3.64 8.76
C ALA A 9 2.71 4.58 8.42
N TYR A 10 1.81 4.15 7.54
CA TYR A 10 0.69 4.95 7.05
C TYR A 10 -0.60 4.15 7.08
N LEU A 11 -1.72 4.82 7.35
CA LEU A 11 -3.05 4.23 7.31
C LEU A 11 -3.85 4.99 6.26
N VAL A 12 -4.48 4.26 5.34
CA VAL A 12 -5.46 4.81 4.39
C VAL A 12 -6.85 4.47 4.89
N THR A 13 -7.70 5.48 4.96
CA THR A 13 -9.09 5.34 5.40
C THR A 13 -10.06 5.75 4.29
N ALA A 14 -11.22 5.11 4.27
CA ALA A 14 -12.40 5.58 3.56
C ALA A 14 -13.29 6.29 4.59
N GLY A 15 -13.17 7.63 4.66
CA GLY A 15 -13.76 8.40 5.75
C GLY A 15 -13.15 8.01 7.10
N ALA A 16 -13.99 7.49 8.01
CA ALA A 16 -13.57 7.02 9.34
C ALA A 16 -13.15 5.54 9.38
N GLU A 17 -13.28 4.82 8.26
CA GLU A 17 -13.03 3.38 8.22
C GLU A 17 -11.63 3.05 7.67
N PRO A 18 -10.81 2.27 8.39
CA PRO A 18 -9.48 1.88 7.93
C PRO A 18 -9.56 0.80 6.83
N VAL A 19 -8.87 1.02 5.71
CA VAL A 19 -8.90 0.11 4.54
C VAL A 19 -7.57 -0.61 4.36
N LEU A 20 -6.45 0.10 4.40
CA LEU A 20 -5.12 -0.52 4.35
C LEU A 20 -4.10 0.19 5.22
N TYR A 21 -3.17 -0.59 5.72
CA TYR A 21 -2.01 -0.15 6.47
C TYR A 21 -0.74 -0.42 5.68
N LEU A 22 0.05 0.62 5.44
CA LEU A 22 1.40 0.51 4.90
C LEU A 22 2.38 0.43 6.06
N GLU A 23 3.11 -0.68 6.13
CA GLU A 23 4.13 -0.89 7.14
C GLU A 23 5.28 0.12 7.04
N ARG A 24 5.96 0.32 8.17
CA ARG A 24 7.17 1.15 8.20
C ARG A 24 8.17 0.69 7.15
N GLY A 25 8.64 1.63 6.35
CA GLY A 25 9.60 1.37 5.25
C GLY A 25 8.94 1.01 3.92
N GLY A 26 7.61 0.94 3.87
CA GLY A 26 6.85 0.86 2.62
C GLY A 26 6.93 -0.49 1.90
N LYS A 27 7.26 -1.56 2.64
CA LYS A 27 7.49 -2.90 2.07
C LYS A 27 6.28 -3.83 2.19
N GLY A 28 5.48 -3.67 3.22
CA GLY A 28 4.29 -4.49 3.44
C GLY A 28 3.03 -3.64 3.40
N ILE A 29 2.00 -4.15 2.73
CA ILE A 29 0.62 -3.67 2.84
C ILE A 29 -0.17 -4.71 3.62
N GLN A 30 -0.94 -4.26 4.60
CA GLN A 30 -1.96 -5.06 5.26
C GLN A 30 -3.33 -4.48 4.89
N LEU A 31 -4.18 -5.26 4.25
CA LEU A 31 -5.59 -4.90 4.10
C LEU A 31 -6.26 -5.08 5.46
N LEU A 32 -7.06 -4.10 5.84
CA LEU A 32 -7.84 -4.09 7.08
C LEU A 32 -9.32 -4.42 6.83
N VAL A 33 -9.63 -4.71 5.58
CA VAL A 33 -10.90 -5.19 5.04
C VAL A 33 -10.62 -6.42 4.18
N GLU A 34 -11.68 -7.12 3.77
CA GLU A 34 -11.56 -8.24 2.83
C GLU A 34 -10.93 -7.79 1.50
N ALA A 35 -10.15 -8.65 0.86
CA ALA A 35 -9.49 -8.31 -0.40
C ALA A 35 -10.45 -8.00 -1.56
N THR A 36 -11.70 -8.46 -1.45
CA THR A 36 -12.79 -8.22 -2.40
C THR A 36 -13.61 -6.98 -2.08
N ASP A 37 -13.28 -6.25 -1.00
CA ASP A 37 -13.98 -5.01 -0.64
C ASP A 37 -13.77 -3.95 -1.73
N GLU A 38 -14.88 -3.33 -2.16
CA GLU A 38 -14.90 -2.34 -3.25
C GLU A 38 -14.04 -1.11 -3.00
N ARG A 39 -13.66 -0.85 -1.73
CA ARG A 39 -12.83 0.30 -1.34
C ARG A 39 -11.34 0.05 -1.55
N VAL A 40 -10.91 -1.21 -1.73
CA VAL A 40 -9.49 -1.57 -1.87
C VAL A 40 -8.82 -0.86 -3.05
N PRO A 41 -9.39 -0.82 -4.28
CA PRO A 41 -8.78 -0.09 -5.38
C PRO A 41 -8.58 1.40 -5.08
N ALA A 42 -9.60 2.07 -4.54
CA ALA A 42 -9.52 3.50 -4.19
C ALA A 42 -8.47 3.77 -3.09
N ALA A 43 -8.32 2.86 -2.13
CA ALA A 43 -7.29 2.98 -1.10
C ALA A 43 -5.87 2.80 -1.66
N LEU A 44 -5.67 1.88 -2.61
CA LEU A 44 -4.39 1.70 -3.32
C LEU A 44 -4.07 2.91 -4.21
N GLU A 45 -5.06 3.49 -4.87
CA GLU A 45 -4.91 4.75 -5.61
C GLU A 45 -4.48 5.88 -4.69
N ALA A 46 -5.15 6.07 -3.56
CA ALA A 46 -4.82 7.10 -2.58
C ALA A 46 -3.39 6.95 -2.02
N LEU A 47 -2.93 5.70 -1.85
CA LEU A 47 -1.54 5.41 -1.51
C LEU A 47 -0.58 5.89 -2.60
N ALA A 48 -0.86 5.57 -3.87
CA ALA A 48 -0.04 6.00 -5.00
C ALA A 48 -0.01 7.54 -5.12
N ASP A 49 -1.17 8.18 -4.94
CA ASP A 49 -1.32 9.62 -4.99
C ASP A 49 -0.55 10.33 -3.87
N GLY A 50 -0.53 9.75 -2.68
CA GLY A 50 0.26 10.32 -1.60
C GLY A 50 1.78 10.25 -1.87
N VAL A 51 2.27 9.27 -2.63
CA VAL A 51 3.67 9.24 -3.12
C VAL A 51 3.89 10.40 -4.10
N ARG A 52 3.04 10.52 -5.13
CA ARG A 52 3.13 11.58 -6.16
C ARG A 52 3.08 12.99 -5.57
N ARG A 53 2.24 13.20 -4.55
CA ARG A 53 2.06 14.49 -3.85
C ARG A 53 3.14 14.76 -2.79
N GLY A 54 4.12 13.88 -2.63
CA GLY A 54 5.20 14.03 -1.65
C GLY A 54 4.77 13.89 -0.19
N ARG A 55 3.60 13.29 0.09
CA ARG A 55 3.12 12.99 1.44
C ARG A 55 3.70 11.69 2.00
N LEU A 56 4.00 10.76 1.10
CA LEU A 56 4.74 9.53 1.35
C LEU A 56 6.19 9.68 0.83
N PRO A 57 7.11 8.76 1.19
CA PRO A 57 8.45 8.75 0.63
C PRO A 57 8.43 8.76 -0.90
N LYS A 58 9.36 9.48 -1.53
CA LYS A 58 9.46 9.63 -3.01
C LYS A 58 9.52 8.30 -3.77
N ARG A 59 9.90 7.22 -3.10
CA ARG A 59 9.95 5.86 -3.67
C ARG A 59 9.33 4.87 -2.70
N LEU A 60 8.39 4.09 -3.21
CA LEU A 60 7.79 2.95 -2.54
C LEU A 60 8.27 1.65 -3.20
N GLY A 61 8.48 0.61 -2.42
CA GLY A 61 8.89 -0.71 -2.90
C GLY A 61 8.16 -1.80 -2.14
N VAL A 62 6.93 -2.08 -2.57
CA VAL A 62 6.05 -3.05 -1.93
C VAL A 62 6.53 -4.45 -2.29
N GLU A 63 6.86 -5.24 -1.29
CA GLU A 63 7.29 -6.64 -1.42
C GLU A 63 6.13 -7.60 -1.09
N ARG A 64 5.20 -7.19 -0.22
CA ARG A 64 4.15 -8.07 0.31
C ARG A 64 2.80 -7.40 0.46
N VAL A 65 1.73 -8.20 0.33
CA VAL A 65 0.37 -7.86 0.76
C VAL A 65 -0.16 -8.98 1.65
N ASN A 66 -0.69 -8.65 2.82
CA ASN A 66 -1.19 -9.61 3.81
C ASN A 66 -0.18 -10.71 4.17
N GLY A 67 1.11 -10.34 4.23
CA GLY A 67 2.22 -11.25 4.52
C GLY A 67 2.75 -12.05 3.31
N GLU A 68 1.99 -12.11 2.22
CA GLU A 68 2.29 -12.86 1.01
C GLU A 68 3.00 -12.01 -0.06
N PRO A 69 3.81 -12.62 -0.96
CA PRO A 69 4.46 -11.89 -2.06
C PRO A 69 3.47 -11.09 -2.91
N VAL A 70 3.78 -9.82 -3.20
CA VAL A 70 2.91 -8.99 -4.04
C VAL A 70 2.97 -9.37 -5.52
N VAL A 71 4.13 -9.82 -6.00
CA VAL A 71 4.32 -10.28 -7.39
C VAL A 71 3.64 -11.64 -7.54
N GLY A 72 2.79 -11.76 -8.55
CA GLY A 72 1.91 -12.91 -8.79
C GLY A 72 0.63 -12.89 -7.94
N SER A 73 0.41 -11.87 -7.11
CA SER A 73 -0.82 -11.73 -6.32
C SER A 73 -1.97 -11.16 -7.15
N ALA A 74 -3.20 -11.35 -6.68
CA ALA A 74 -4.39 -10.74 -7.29
C ALA A 74 -4.36 -9.20 -7.32
N LEU A 75 -3.54 -8.57 -6.46
CA LEU A 75 -3.40 -7.12 -6.39
C LEU A 75 -2.26 -6.55 -7.24
N GLU A 76 -1.40 -7.40 -7.81
CA GLU A 76 -0.39 -6.93 -8.77
C GLU A 76 -1.00 -6.11 -9.90
N PRO A 77 -1.99 -6.59 -10.68
CA PRO A 77 -2.53 -5.82 -11.80
C PRO A 77 -3.09 -4.46 -11.36
N VAL A 78 -3.79 -4.41 -10.22
CA VAL A 78 -4.36 -3.16 -9.67
C VAL A 78 -3.26 -2.16 -9.30
N LEU A 79 -2.18 -2.62 -8.67
CA LEU A 79 -1.03 -1.76 -8.36
C LEU A 79 -0.34 -1.26 -9.63
N LEU A 80 -0.22 -2.10 -10.66
CA LEU A 80 0.36 -1.70 -11.95
C LEU A 80 -0.48 -0.62 -12.65
N GLU A 81 -1.82 -0.70 -12.59
CA GLU A 81 -2.72 0.33 -13.09
C GLU A 81 -2.48 1.69 -12.42
N PHE A 82 -2.14 1.69 -11.12
CA PHE A 82 -1.74 2.90 -10.39
C PHE A 82 -0.27 3.28 -10.57
N GLY A 83 0.39 2.81 -11.63
CA GLY A 83 1.72 3.25 -12.05
C GLY A 83 2.87 2.63 -11.28
N PHE A 84 2.62 1.60 -10.48
CA PHE A 84 3.71 0.76 -9.99
C PHE A 84 4.36 0.02 -11.16
N ARG A 85 5.65 -0.24 -11.04
CA ARG A 85 6.43 -1.03 -12.00
C ARG A 85 6.76 -2.38 -11.39
N SER A 86 6.52 -3.44 -12.15
CA SER A 86 6.88 -4.80 -11.73
C SER A 86 8.39 -5.01 -11.73
N GLY A 87 8.83 -5.85 -10.80
CA GLY A 87 10.19 -6.33 -10.66
C GLY A 87 10.16 -7.73 -10.04
N THR A 88 11.30 -8.41 -9.94
CA THR A 88 11.33 -9.83 -9.56
C THR A 88 10.75 -10.16 -8.19
N ARG A 89 10.80 -9.22 -7.23
CA ARG A 89 10.34 -9.43 -5.84
C ARG A 89 9.41 -8.33 -5.32
N LYS A 90 9.26 -7.23 -6.06
CA LYS A 90 8.55 -6.05 -5.57
C LYS A 90 7.95 -5.24 -6.69
N LEU A 91 6.87 -4.54 -6.35
CA LEU A 91 6.31 -3.48 -7.16
C LEU A 91 6.84 -2.14 -6.65
N THR A 92 7.33 -1.31 -7.56
CA THR A 92 7.91 0.00 -7.20
C THR A 92 7.12 1.15 -7.78
N LEU A 93 6.86 2.16 -6.96
CA LEU A 93 6.33 3.45 -7.39
C LEU A 93 7.35 4.54 -7.04
N THR A 94 7.57 5.47 -7.97
CA THR A 94 8.43 6.64 -7.77
C THR A 94 7.64 7.88 -8.18
N ALA A 95 7.67 8.93 -7.36
CA ALA A 95 7.10 10.24 -7.66
C ALA A 95 7.86 10.97 -8.76
#